data_AF-A0A5C8FBB7-F1
#
_entry.id   AF-A0A5C8FBB7-F1
#
_cell.length_a   1.000
_cell.length_b   1.000
_cell.length_c   1.000
_cell.angle_alpha   90.00
_cell.angle_beta   90.00
_cell.angle_gamma   90.00
#
_symmetry.space_group_name_H-M   'P 1'
#
loop_
_entity.id
_entity.type
_entity.pdbx_description
1 polymer ?
#
loop_
_entity_poly.entity_id
_entity_poly.type
_entity_poly.pdbx_seq_one_letter_code
_entity_poly.pdbx_strand_id
1 'polypeptide(L)'
;MNEEFFSRKESVKDIFFMIEGKLKKGLFKESMEDFDRIMAMDFEYADLYENISCVKFWINRLDILNKKLKEDWAEYCKFLDSSYKKFCIFIRDKDYKGDLISIKAIHYFVYNRIIELIMNKSPEDINGKDELHLLANAFIELEDYSKGLKAYEYLNTIEPYNSNTLGFIAEINHKLGDEKKAKMYIREALFYEPQNIEFEKITIKAVREIRDIIIKRGIHNGSQEEIISWMSAYGELMNILDIKKELSREEEIELRKNISRLEADYRKFKLRDKTAPKLLSSYAFLTACLIMRHNSSDREEIEILARKMAAIDEDLLRYYINKLEKR
;
A
#
# COMPACT_ATOMS: atom_id res chain seq x y z
N MET A 1 -44.23 -46.17 -20.09
CA MET A 1 -43.39 -46.18 -18.87
C MET A 1 -42.68 -44.84 -18.89
N ASN A 2 -43.25 -43.87 -18.17
CA ASN A 2 -42.82 -42.47 -18.20
C ASN A 2 -41.50 -42.35 -17.45
N GLU A 3 -40.42 -42.03 -18.17
CA GLU A 3 -39.21 -41.49 -17.57
C GLU A 3 -39.51 -40.04 -17.17
N GLU A 4 -39.97 -39.85 -15.93
CA GLU A 4 -39.86 -38.57 -15.25
C GLU A 4 -38.37 -38.28 -15.05
N PHE A 5 -37.78 -37.57 -16.01
CA PHE A 5 -36.58 -36.78 -15.77
C PHE A 5 -36.91 -35.83 -14.62
N PHE A 6 -36.42 -36.15 -13.42
CA PHE A 6 -36.37 -35.21 -12.30
C PHE A 6 -35.48 -34.02 -12.71
N SER A 7 -36.09 -33.06 -13.41
CA SER A 7 -35.56 -31.71 -13.57
C SER A 7 -35.45 -31.14 -12.17
N ARG A 8 -34.24 -31.11 -11.62
CA ARG A 8 -33.96 -30.45 -10.36
C ARG A 8 -34.41 -29.00 -10.52
N LYS A 9 -35.47 -28.60 -9.80
CA LYS A 9 -35.91 -27.20 -9.79
C LYS A 9 -34.71 -26.34 -9.38
N GLU A 10 -34.31 -25.46 -10.28
CA GLU A 10 -33.26 -24.48 -10.05
C GLU A 10 -33.62 -23.65 -8.81
N SER A 11 -32.69 -23.57 -7.87
CA SER A 11 -32.88 -22.81 -6.63
C SER A 11 -32.37 -21.38 -6.78
N VAL A 12 -32.81 -20.47 -5.92
CA VAL A 12 -32.27 -19.09 -5.86
C VAL A 12 -30.75 -19.09 -5.70
N LYS A 13 -30.20 -20.06 -4.95
CA LYS A 13 -28.74 -20.23 -4.80
C LYS A 13 -28.05 -20.59 -6.12
N ASP A 14 -28.66 -21.44 -6.93
CA ASP A 14 -28.12 -21.80 -8.25
C ASP A 14 -28.09 -20.58 -9.18
N ILE A 15 -29.13 -19.74 -9.13
CA ILE A 15 -29.20 -18.50 -9.92
C ILE A 15 -28.14 -17.50 -9.43
N PHE A 16 -27.94 -17.34 -8.12
CA PHE A 16 -26.87 -16.49 -7.59
C PHE A 16 -25.47 -16.95 -8.04
N PHE A 17 -25.24 -18.25 -8.16
CA PHE A 17 -23.98 -18.78 -8.71
C PHE A 17 -23.81 -18.40 -10.20
N MET A 18 -24.88 -18.44 -10.99
CA MET A 18 -24.86 -17.96 -12.38
C MET A 18 -24.56 -16.46 -12.47
N ILE A 19 -25.22 -15.67 -11.61
CA ILE A 19 -24.99 -14.22 -11.49
C ILE A 19 -23.52 -13.96 -11.15
N GLU A 20 -22.96 -14.63 -10.14
CA GLU A 20 -21.55 -14.49 -9.77
C GLU A 20 -20.62 -14.75 -10.97
N GLY A 21 -20.87 -15.82 -11.73
CA GLY A 21 -20.11 -16.17 -12.92
C GLY A 21 -20.22 -15.12 -14.04
N LYS A 22 -21.42 -14.55 -14.27
CA LYS A 22 -21.64 -13.46 -15.23
C LYS A 22 -20.92 -12.18 -14.79
N LEU A 23 -21.03 -11.82 -13.51
CA LEU A 23 -20.41 -10.63 -12.94
C LEU A 23 -18.88 -10.70 -13.01
N LYS A 24 -18.28 -11.85 -12.70
CA LYS A 24 -16.83 -12.08 -12.86
C LYS A 24 -16.33 -11.89 -14.29
N LYS A 25 -17.21 -12.02 -15.29
CA LYS A 25 -16.94 -11.78 -16.72
C LYS A 25 -17.33 -10.38 -17.20
N GLY A 26 -17.87 -9.53 -16.33
CA GLY A 26 -18.35 -8.18 -16.68
C GLY A 26 -19.70 -8.15 -17.40
N LEU A 27 -20.45 -9.26 -17.40
CA LEU A 27 -21.75 -9.38 -18.07
C LEU A 27 -22.89 -8.80 -17.21
N PHE A 28 -22.75 -7.51 -16.83
CA PHE A 28 -23.65 -6.85 -15.87
C PHE A 28 -25.09 -6.78 -16.35
N LYS A 29 -25.32 -6.46 -17.63
CA LYS A 29 -26.68 -6.39 -18.20
C LYS A 29 -27.36 -7.76 -18.22
N GLU A 30 -26.65 -8.80 -18.64
CA GLU A 30 -27.17 -10.18 -18.69
C GLU A 30 -27.43 -10.76 -17.29
N SER A 31 -26.72 -10.28 -16.26
CA SER A 31 -26.99 -10.70 -14.88
C SER A 31 -28.31 -10.16 -14.34
N MET A 32 -28.85 -9.07 -14.92
CA MET A 32 -30.13 -8.50 -14.49
C MET A 32 -31.31 -9.43 -14.79
N GLU A 33 -31.27 -10.18 -15.89
CA GLU A 33 -32.30 -11.17 -16.24
C GLU A 33 -32.39 -12.27 -15.17
N ASP A 34 -31.25 -12.65 -14.57
CA ASP A 34 -31.21 -13.62 -13.49
C ASP A 34 -31.71 -13.04 -12.17
N PHE A 35 -31.45 -11.76 -11.90
CA PHE A 35 -32.08 -11.07 -10.76
C PHE A 35 -33.60 -10.97 -10.91
N ASP A 36 -34.11 -10.72 -12.12
CA ASP A 36 -35.55 -10.71 -12.39
C ASP A 36 -36.18 -12.09 -12.14
N ARG A 37 -35.45 -13.17 -12.47
CA ARG A 37 -35.87 -14.55 -12.13
C ARG A 37 -35.92 -14.77 -10.62
N ILE A 38 -34.93 -14.30 -9.87
CA ILE A 38 -34.94 -14.40 -8.40
C ILE A 38 -36.12 -13.61 -7.83
N MET A 39 -36.36 -12.37 -8.29
CA MET A 39 -37.50 -11.56 -7.84
C MET A 39 -38.84 -12.24 -8.09
N ALA A 40 -38.99 -12.97 -9.21
CA ALA A 40 -40.20 -13.73 -9.51
C ALA A 40 -40.38 -14.96 -8.59
N MET A 41 -39.28 -15.52 -8.05
CA MET A 41 -39.29 -16.67 -7.14
C MET A 41 -39.46 -16.25 -5.67
N ASP A 42 -38.72 -15.23 -5.25
CA ASP A 42 -38.66 -14.70 -3.89
C ASP A 42 -38.16 -13.25 -3.92
N PHE A 43 -39.08 -12.30 -3.90
CA PHE A 43 -38.75 -10.87 -3.93
C PHE A 43 -38.19 -10.35 -2.60
N GLU A 44 -38.35 -11.09 -1.50
CA GLU A 44 -37.83 -10.74 -0.17
C GLU A 44 -36.52 -11.47 0.13
N TYR A 45 -35.94 -12.16 -0.86
CA TYR A 45 -34.69 -12.87 -0.68
C TYR A 45 -33.60 -11.94 -0.14
N ALA A 46 -32.89 -12.42 0.87
CA ALA A 46 -31.91 -11.63 1.59
C ALA A 46 -30.87 -11.02 0.65
N ASP A 47 -30.60 -9.72 0.86
CA ASP A 47 -29.59 -8.94 0.15
C ASP A 47 -29.82 -8.78 -1.37
N LEU A 48 -30.99 -9.17 -1.90
CA LEU A 48 -31.29 -9.14 -3.33
C LEU A 48 -31.18 -7.73 -3.93
N TYR A 49 -31.80 -6.74 -3.30
CA TYR A 49 -31.86 -5.37 -3.81
C TYR A 49 -30.50 -4.66 -3.72
N GLU A 50 -29.71 -4.97 -2.70
CA GLU A 50 -28.34 -4.50 -2.52
C GLU A 50 -27.45 -5.02 -3.66
N ASN A 51 -27.53 -6.32 -3.98
CA ASN A 51 -26.82 -6.90 -5.11
C ASN A 51 -27.24 -6.25 -6.44
N ILE A 52 -28.54 -6.07 -6.68
CA ILE A 52 -29.07 -5.36 -7.86
C ILE A 52 -28.52 -3.93 -7.94
N SER A 53 -28.50 -3.22 -6.82
CA SER A 53 -27.99 -1.85 -6.72
C SER A 53 -26.51 -1.77 -7.13
N CYS A 54 -25.70 -2.71 -6.65
CA CYS A 54 -24.30 -2.84 -7.04
C CYS A 54 -24.14 -3.05 -8.55
N VAL A 55 -24.92 -3.92 -9.17
CA VAL A 55 -24.82 -4.18 -10.62
C VAL A 55 -25.25 -2.95 -11.44
N LYS A 56 -26.32 -2.27 -11.03
CA LYS A 56 -26.79 -1.03 -11.68
C LYS A 56 -25.73 0.07 -11.66
N PHE A 57 -24.95 0.19 -10.58
CA PHE A 57 -23.82 1.12 -10.52
C PHE A 57 -22.85 0.93 -11.70
N TRP A 58 -22.57 -0.32 -12.08
CA TRP A 58 -21.64 -0.66 -13.16
C TRP A 58 -22.28 -0.59 -14.53
N ILE A 59 -23.56 -0.96 -14.67
CA ILE A 59 -24.31 -0.79 -15.93
C ILE A 59 -24.25 0.67 -16.41
N ASN A 60 -24.41 1.63 -15.48
CA ASN A 60 -24.36 3.06 -15.79
C ASN A 60 -22.98 3.57 -16.27
N ARG A 61 -21.93 2.73 -16.20
CA ARG A 61 -20.56 3.05 -16.62
C ARG A 61 -20.10 2.25 -17.82
N LEU A 62 -20.88 1.27 -18.28
CA LEU A 62 -20.51 0.37 -19.36
C LEU A 62 -20.19 1.10 -20.66
N ASP A 63 -20.94 2.13 -21.03
CA ASP A 63 -20.72 2.85 -22.29
C ASP A 63 -19.37 3.58 -22.28
N ILE A 64 -19.01 4.20 -21.15
CA ILE A 64 -17.71 4.87 -20.97
C ILE A 64 -16.58 3.84 -20.96
N LEU A 65 -16.77 2.71 -20.26
CA LEU A 65 -15.82 1.60 -20.23
C LEU A 65 -15.55 1.05 -21.64
N ASN A 66 -16.60 0.77 -22.39
CA ASN A 66 -16.50 0.23 -23.75
C ASN A 66 -15.87 1.23 -24.72
N LYS A 67 -16.13 2.53 -24.55
CA LYS A 67 -15.48 3.58 -25.33
C LYS A 67 -13.98 3.62 -25.04
N LYS A 68 -13.58 3.72 -23.76
CA LYS A 68 -12.17 3.78 -23.35
C LYS A 68 -11.39 2.55 -23.81
N LEU A 69 -11.95 1.35 -23.67
CA LEU A 69 -11.28 0.11 -24.10
C LEU A 69 -10.91 0.11 -25.59
N LYS A 70 -11.71 0.76 -26.44
CA LYS A 70 -11.45 0.87 -27.88
C LYS A 70 -10.43 1.95 -28.23
N GLU A 71 -10.36 3.00 -27.43
CA GLU A 71 -9.48 4.15 -27.66
C GLU A 71 -8.08 3.91 -27.11
N ASP A 72 -8.00 3.54 -25.83
CA ASP A 72 -6.75 3.38 -25.09
C ASP A 72 -6.95 2.40 -23.92
N TRP A 73 -6.25 1.27 -24.00
CA TRP A 73 -6.34 0.20 -23.00
C TRP A 73 -5.76 0.62 -21.64
N ALA A 74 -4.75 1.49 -21.61
CA ALA A 74 -4.13 1.95 -20.37
C ALA A 74 -5.09 2.89 -19.62
N GLU A 75 -5.73 3.80 -20.35
CA GLU A 75 -6.77 4.66 -19.79
C GLU A 75 -8.03 3.90 -19.39
N TYR A 76 -8.33 2.78 -20.05
CA TYR A 76 -9.36 1.85 -19.59
C TYR A 76 -9.00 1.23 -18.23
N CYS A 77 -7.77 0.75 -18.04
CA CYS A 77 -7.32 0.20 -16.75
C CYS A 77 -7.35 1.23 -15.63
N LYS A 78 -6.88 2.46 -15.87
CA LYS A 78 -6.96 3.59 -14.93
C LYS A 78 -8.41 3.93 -14.58
N PHE A 79 -9.30 3.91 -15.56
CA PHE A 79 -10.72 4.16 -15.35
C PHE A 79 -11.43 3.03 -14.59
N LEU A 80 -11.05 1.76 -14.81
CA LEU A 80 -11.55 0.61 -14.06
C LEU A 80 -11.21 0.73 -12.57
N ASP A 81 -9.93 0.95 -12.24
CA ASP A 81 -9.46 1.07 -10.85
C ASP A 81 -10.13 2.26 -10.14
N SER A 82 -10.15 3.44 -10.78
CA SER A 82 -10.81 4.62 -10.20
C SER A 82 -12.33 4.47 -10.08
N SER A 83 -12.98 3.74 -10.99
CA SER A 83 -14.41 3.42 -10.88
C SER A 83 -14.69 2.46 -9.73
N TYR A 84 -13.80 1.50 -9.48
CA TYR A 84 -13.91 0.60 -8.34
C TYR A 84 -13.70 1.34 -7.01
N LYS A 85 -12.74 2.27 -6.93
CA LYS A 85 -12.60 3.15 -5.75
C LYS A 85 -13.89 3.94 -5.45
N LYS A 86 -14.54 4.49 -6.50
CA LYS A 86 -15.86 5.14 -6.37
C LYS A 86 -16.96 4.16 -5.96
N PHE A 87 -16.87 2.92 -6.41
CA PHE A 87 -17.80 1.85 -6.02
C PHE A 87 -17.66 1.49 -4.54
N CYS A 88 -16.44 1.40 -4.01
CA CYS A 88 -16.21 1.20 -2.57
C CYS A 88 -16.79 2.34 -1.72
N ILE A 89 -16.65 3.59 -2.17
CA ILE A 89 -17.29 4.75 -1.53
C ILE A 89 -18.82 4.59 -1.54
N PHE A 90 -19.39 4.23 -2.69
CA PHE A 90 -20.82 4.00 -2.83
C PHE A 90 -21.35 2.89 -1.90
N ILE A 91 -20.65 1.76 -1.79
CA ILE A 91 -20.99 0.65 -0.88
C ILE A 91 -21.01 1.14 0.57
N ARG A 92 -19.95 1.84 0.98
CA ARG A 92 -19.80 2.36 2.33
C ARG A 92 -20.89 3.38 2.67
N ASP A 93 -21.17 4.32 1.78
CA ASP A 93 -22.17 5.37 1.99
C ASP A 93 -23.60 4.80 2.05
N LYS A 94 -23.81 3.61 1.49
CA LYS A 94 -25.07 2.86 1.55
C LYS A 94 -25.16 1.86 2.70
N ASP A 95 -24.08 1.70 3.47
CA ASP A 95 -23.97 0.71 4.55
C ASP A 95 -24.26 -0.74 4.08
N TYR A 96 -23.84 -1.07 2.87
CA TYR A 96 -23.98 -2.42 2.33
C TYR A 96 -22.96 -3.36 2.96
N LYS A 97 -23.37 -4.61 3.21
CA LYS A 97 -22.48 -5.66 3.71
C LYS A 97 -21.34 -5.89 2.70
N GLY A 98 -20.10 -5.96 3.19
CA GLY A 98 -18.93 -6.15 2.30
C GLY A 98 -18.87 -7.55 1.65
N ASP A 99 -19.62 -8.52 2.17
CA ASP A 99 -19.57 -9.91 1.74
C ASP A 99 -20.57 -10.29 0.64
N LEU A 100 -21.33 -9.32 0.13
CA LEU A 100 -22.27 -9.50 -0.98
C LEU A 100 -21.59 -10.13 -2.20
N ILE A 101 -22.31 -11.06 -2.83
CA ILE A 101 -21.84 -11.78 -4.02
C ILE A 101 -21.46 -10.81 -5.13
N SER A 102 -22.28 -9.78 -5.38
CA SER A 102 -21.99 -8.77 -6.40
C SER A 102 -20.69 -8.02 -6.11
N ILE A 103 -20.43 -7.64 -4.86
CA ILE A 103 -19.22 -6.88 -4.49
C ILE A 103 -17.98 -7.73 -4.77
N LYS A 104 -17.95 -8.98 -4.29
CA LYS A 104 -16.83 -9.90 -4.51
C LYS A 104 -16.61 -10.22 -6.00
N ALA A 105 -17.69 -10.46 -6.75
CA ALA A 105 -17.59 -10.78 -8.17
C ALA A 105 -17.13 -9.59 -9.02
N ILE A 106 -17.60 -8.38 -8.70
CA ILE A 106 -17.18 -7.13 -9.34
C ILE A 106 -15.71 -6.82 -9.02
N HIS A 107 -15.30 -6.97 -7.76
CA HIS A 107 -13.90 -6.81 -7.33
C HIS A 107 -12.97 -7.72 -8.15
N TYR A 108 -13.33 -9.00 -8.24
CA TYR A 108 -12.64 -9.96 -9.09
C TYR A 108 -12.59 -9.51 -10.55
N PHE A 109 -13.74 -9.14 -11.14
CA PHE A 109 -13.80 -8.68 -12.54
C PHE A 109 -12.85 -7.52 -12.80
N VAL A 110 -12.88 -6.47 -11.96
CA VAL A 110 -12.08 -5.26 -12.17
C VAL A 110 -10.59 -5.59 -12.21
N TYR A 111 -10.09 -6.26 -11.17
CA TYR A 111 -8.65 -6.49 -11.05
C TYR A 111 -8.16 -7.61 -11.95
N ASN A 112 -8.96 -8.66 -12.17
CA ASN A 112 -8.62 -9.70 -13.15
C ASN A 112 -8.58 -9.09 -14.57
N ARG A 113 -9.50 -8.18 -14.90
CA ARG A 113 -9.50 -7.52 -16.21
C ARG A 113 -8.28 -6.63 -16.42
N ILE A 114 -7.84 -5.91 -15.39
CA ILE A 114 -6.60 -5.12 -15.42
C ILE A 114 -5.39 -6.04 -15.69
N ILE A 115 -5.29 -7.15 -14.96
CA ILE A 115 -4.22 -8.15 -15.14
C ILE A 115 -4.23 -8.68 -16.57
N GLU A 116 -5.37 -9.18 -17.05
CA GLU A 116 -5.49 -9.74 -18.41
C GLU A 116 -5.07 -8.74 -19.49
N LEU A 117 -5.50 -7.49 -19.37
CA LEU A 117 -5.19 -6.49 -20.39
C LEU A 117 -3.72 -6.12 -20.43
N ILE A 118 -3.09 -5.92 -19.27
CA ILE A 118 -1.67 -5.56 -19.18
C ILE A 118 -0.78 -6.74 -19.58
N MET A 119 -1.07 -7.94 -19.08
CA MET A 119 -0.26 -9.14 -19.36
C MET A 119 -0.33 -9.60 -20.82
N ASN A 120 -1.36 -9.21 -21.57
CA ASN A 120 -1.47 -9.47 -23.00
C ASN A 120 -0.74 -8.45 -23.88
N LYS A 121 -0.05 -7.47 -23.28
CA LYS A 121 0.77 -6.48 -24.01
C LYS A 121 2.21 -6.93 -24.11
N SER A 122 2.87 -6.50 -25.19
CA SER A 122 4.31 -6.69 -25.33
C SER A 122 5.01 -5.78 -24.31
N PRO A 123 6.19 -6.16 -23.76
CA PRO A 123 6.94 -5.30 -22.85
C PRO A 123 7.20 -3.89 -23.39
N GLU A 124 7.36 -3.75 -24.71
CA GLU A 124 7.56 -2.47 -25.41
C GLU A 124 6.32 -1.57 -25.41
N ASP A 125 5.12 -2.16 -25.25
CA ASP A 125 3.85 -1.43 -25.17
C ASP A 125 3.54 -0.96 -23.75
N ILE A 126 4.23 -1.52 -22.74
CA ILE A 126 4.13 -1.10 -21.33
C ILE A 126 5.04 0.12 -21.16
N ASN A 127 4.51 1.27 -21.58
CA ASN A 127 5.27 2.51 -21.69
C ASN A 127 5.51 3.24 -20.35
N GLY A 128 5.05 2.71 -19.22
CA GLY A 128 5.03 3.49 -17.98
C GLY A 128 5.08 2.70 -16.68
N LYS A 129 5.47 3.45 -15.65
CA LYS A 129 5.50 3.03 -14.23
C LYS A 129 4.08 2.84 -13.69
N ASP A 130 3.13 3.61 -14.21
CA ASP A 130 1.71 3.57 -13.83
C ASP A 130 1.08 2.21 -14.14
N GLU A 131 1.34 1.65 -15.32
CA GLU A 131 0.78 0.36 -15.75
C GLU A 131 1.32 -0.77 -14.90
N LEU A 132 2.63 -0.75 -14.59
CA LEU A 132 3.24 -1.72 -13.68
C LEU A 132 2.70 -1.59 -12.26
N HIS A 133 2.48 -0.37 -11.78
CA HIS A 133 1.87 -0.12 -10.48
C HIS A 133 0.42 -0.65 -10.42
N LEU A 134 -0.37 -0.43 -11.48
CA LEU A 134 -1.73 -0.98 -11.60
C LEU A 134 -1.71 -2.51 -11.63
N LEU A 135 -0.80 -3.12 -12.40
CA LEU A 135 -0.66 -4.57 -12.46
C LEU A 135 -0.32 -5.16 -11.09
N ALA A 136 0.66 -4.56 -10.40
CA ALA A 136 1.10 -5.03 -9.10
C ALA A 136 -0.02 -4.91 -8.05
N ASN A 137 -0.74 -3.78 -8.02
CA ASN A 137 -1.90 -3.60 -7.16
C ASN A 137 -3.02 -4.58 -7.48
N ALA A 138 -3.31 -4.84 -8.76
CA ALA A 138 -4.34 -5.80 -9.14
C ALA A 138 -4.01 -7.22 -8.65
N PHE A 139 -2.74 -7.63 -8.67
CA PHE A 139 -2.33 -8.90 -8.05
C PHE A 139 -2.53 -8.90 -6.53
N ILE A 140 -2.18 -7.81 -5.83
CA ILE A 140 -2.37 -7.70 -4.38
C ILE A 140 -3.85 -7.74 -3.99
N GLU A 141 -4.69 -7.03 -4.74
CA GLU A 141 -6.15 -7.00 -4.54
C GLU A 141 -6.78 -8.38 -4.70
N LEU A 142 -6.23 -9.21 -5.58
CA LEU A 142 -6.63 -10.62 -5.74
C LEU A 142 -5.83 -11.60 -4.87
N GLU A 143 -5.09 -11.09 -3.88
CA GLU A 143 -4.27 -11.86 -2.94
C GLU A 143 -3.16 -12.73 -3.59
N ASP A 144 -2.81 -12.47 -4.85
CA ASP A 144 -1.65 -13.07 -5.53
C ASP A 144 -0.37 -12.30 -5.18
N TYR A 145 -0.02 -12.32 -3.89
CA TYR A 145 1.13 -11.61 -3.34
C TYR A 145 2.45 -11.97 -4.01
N SER A 146 2.60 -13.21 -4.51
CA SER A 146 3.82 -13.63 -5.19
C SER A 146 4.02 -12.91 -6.51
N LYS A 147 2.98 -12.79 -7.34
CA LYS A 147 3.07 -12.03 -8.59
C LYS A 147 3.11 -10.52 -8.33
N GLY A 148 2.37 -10.04 -7.34
CA GLY A 148 2.44 -8.65 -6.91
C GLY A 148 3.86 -8.24 -6.49
N LEU A 149 4.54 -9.09 -5.72
CA LEU A 149 5.94 -8.87 -5.32
C LEU A 149 6.86 -8.75 -6.54
N LYS A 150 6.79 -9.70 -7.47
CA LYS A 150 7.62 -9.68 -8.69
C LYS A 150 7.40 -8.41 -9.52
N ALA A 151 6.15 -7.97 -9.66
CA ALA A 151 5.82 -6.76 -10.40
C ALA A 151 6.41 -5.51 -9.71
N TYR A 152 6.29 -5.40 -8.38
CA TYR A 152 6.88 -4.30 -7.62
C TYR A 152 8.42 -4.36 -7.55
N GLU A 153 9.03 -5.54 -7.49
CA GLU A 153 10.48 -5.70 -7.59
C GLU A 153 10.99 -5.24 -8.94
N TYR A 154 10.29 -5.57 -10.04
CA TYR A 154 10.61 -5.05 -11.36
C TYR A 154 10.44 -3.54 -11.43
N LEU A 155 9.34 -2.99 -10.91
CA LEU A 155 9.13 -1.54 -10.82
C LEU A 155 10.26 -0.85 -10.03
N ASN A 156 10.76 -1.47 -8.95
CA ASN A 156 11.89 -0.96 -8.17
C ASN A 156 13.22 -0.96 -8.95
N THR A 157 13.37 -1.76 -10.00
CA THR A 157 14.53 -1.68 -10.90
C THR A 157 14.47 -0.46 -11.83
N ILE A 158 13.26 -0.03 -12.20
CA ILE A 158 12.98 1.13 -13.05
C ILE A 158 12.96 2.42 -12.22
N GLU A 159 12.45 2.34 -10.99
CA GLU A 159 12.34 3.42 -10.02
C GLU A 159 13.06 3.07 -8.72
N PRO A 160 14.40 2.97 -8.76
CA PRO A 160 15.15 2.76 -7.53
C PRO A 160 14.84 3.91 -6.57
N TYR A 161 14.77 3.58 -5.28
CA TYR A 161 14.60 4.55 -4.19
C TYR A 161 13.20 5.20 -4.10
N ASN A 162 12.21 4.72 -4.85
CA ASN A 162 10.83 5.15 -4.68
C ASN A 162 10.23 4.57 -3.38
N SER A 163 10.01 5.41 -2.37
CA SER A 163 9.51 4.99 -1.06
C SER A 163 8.15 4.29 -1.12
N ASN A 164 7.25 4.70 -2.03
CA ASN A 164 5.93 4.08 -2.13
C ASN A 164 6.07 2.64 -2.62
N THR A 165 6.85 2.43 -3.70
CA THR A 165 7.21 1.11 -4.21
C THR A 165 7.85 0.23 -3.13
N LEU A 166 8.83 0.75 -2.40
CA LEU A 166 9.48 0.03 -1.30
C LEU A 166 8.49 -0.30 -0.16
N GLY A 167 7.57 0.61 0.15
CA GLY A 167 6.49 0.41 1.12
C GLY A 167 5.57 -0.74 0.73
N PHE A 168 5.17 -0.82 -0.55
CA PHE A 168 4.39 -1.95 -1.07
C PHE A 168 5.18 -3.26 -1.01
N ILE A 169 6.45 -3.27 -1.41
CA ILE A 169 7.30 -4.45 -1.28
C ILE A 169 7.35 -4.91 0.19
N ALA A 170 7.48 -3.97 1.13
CA ALA A 170 7.48 -4.28 2.56
C ALA A 170 6.17 -4.93 3.01
N GLU A 171 5.02 -4.36 2.63
CA GLU A 171 3.70 -4.89 2.98
C GLU A 171 3.48 -6.29 2.40
N ILE A 172 3.87 -6.52 1.15
CA ILE A 172 3.73 -7.83 0.51
C ILE A 172 4.60 -8.89 1.22
N ASN A 173 5.83 -8.55 1.59
CA ASN A 173 6.69 -9.45 2.38
C ASN A 173 6.06 -9.76 3.75
N HIS A 174 5.41 -8.78 4.39
CA HIS A 174 4.66 -8.99 5.62
C HIS A 174 3.48 -9.96 5.41
N LYS A 175 2.69 -9.81 4.32
CA LYS A 175 1.61 -10.74 3.97
C LYS A 175 2.10 -12.16 3.68
N LEU A 176 3.31 -12.29 3.11
CA LEU A 176 3.97 -13.57 2.86
C LEU A 176 4.67 -14.15 4.11
N GLY A 177 4.69 -13.43 5.23
CA GLY A 177 5.29 -13.87 6.50
C GLY A 177 6.81 -13.65 6.62
N ASP A 178 7.45 -12.97 5.67
CA ASP A 178 8.86 -12.57 5.76
C ASP A 178 9.00 -11.22 6.48
N GLU A 179 8.81 -11.25 7.81
CA GLU A 179 8.91 -10.07 8.67
C GLU A 179 10.29 -9.38 8.60
N LYS A 180 11.35 -10.15 8.33
CA LYS A 180 12.71 -9.61 8.24
C LYS A 180 12.83 -8.72 7.00
N LYS A 181 12.40 -9.20 5.83
CA LYS A 181 12.36 -8.38 4.61
C LYS A 181 11.38 -7.23 4.74
N ALA A 182 10.21 -7.45 5.32
CA ALA A 182 9.23 -6.38 5.55
C ALA A 182 9.85 -5.21 6.33
N LYS A 183 10.52 -5.50 7.45
CA LYS A 183 11.24 -4.48 8.25
C LYS A 183 12.38 -3.81 7.49
N MET A 184 13.13 -4.58 6.69
CA MET A 184 14.21 -4.04 5.87
C MET A 184 13.69 -3.02 4.86
N TYR A 185 12.68 -3.41 4.07
CA TYR A 185 12.12 -2.56 3.01
C TYR A 185 11.38 -1.34 3.57
N ILE A 186 10.63 -1.47 4.67
CA ILE A 186 9.97 -0.30 5.25
C ILE A 186 10.97 0.69 5.85
N ARG A 187 12.09 0.20 6.40
CA ARG A 187 13.19 1.06 6.84
C ARG A 187 13.80 1.82 5.67
N GLU A 188 14.00 1.15 4.55
CA GLU A 188 14.52 1.76 3.31
C GLU A 188 13.52 2.77 2.72
N ALA A 189 12.22 2.45 2.70
CA ALA A 189 11.17 3.39 2.30
C ALA A 189 11.16 4.66 3.17
N LEU A 190 11.28 4.50 4.49
CA LEU A 190 11.36 5.59 5.46
C LEU A 190 12.68 6.40 5.36
N PHE A 191 13.71 5.87 4.73
CA PHE A 191 14.98 6.58 4.55
C PHE A 191 14.90 7.63 3.42
N TYR A 192 14.25 7.30 2.29
CA TYR A 192 14.24 8.18 1.11
C TYR A 192 13.24 9.33 1.22
N GLU A 193 11.94 9.04 1.12
CA GLU A 193 10.88 10.05 1.19
C GLU A 193 9.63 9.45 1.87
N PRO A 194 9.54 9.50 3.20
CA PRO A 194 8.43 8.92 3.97
C PRO A 194 7.05 9.40 3.55
N GLN A 195 6.93 10.65 3.09
CA GLN A 195 5.64 11.27 2.74
C GLN A 195 4.99 10.65 1.50
N ASN A 196 5.77 9.92 0.68
CA ASN A 196 5.25 9.23 -0.49
C ASN A 196 4.62 7.87 -0.18
N ILE A 197 4.78 7.35 1.04
CA ILE A 197 4.28 6.02 1.43
C ILE A 197 2.78 6.09 1.72
N GLU A 198 2.01 5.21 1.10
CA GLU A 198 0.58 5.01 1.39
C GLU A 198 0.36 4.21 2.68
N PHE A 199 0.59 4.84 3.85
CA PHE A 199 0.53 4.19 5.17
C PHE A 199 -0.83 3.54 5.50
N GLU A 200 -1.92 3.99 4.88
CA GLU A 200 -3.26 3.41 5.01
C GLU A 200 -3.31 1.96 4.53
N LYS A 201 -2.40 1.58 3.62
CA LYS A 201 -2.28 0.23 3.07
C LYS A 201 -1.22 -0.62 3.79
N ILE A 202 -0.47 -0.03 4.73
CA ILE A 202 0.60 -0.72 5.44
C ILE A 202 0.06 -1.28 6.76
N THR A 203 0.05 -2.62 6.88
CA THR A 203 -0.40 -3.32 8.07
C THR A 203 0.76 -3.86 8.93
N ILE A 204 2.01 -3.65 8.51
CA ILE A 204 3.22 -4.04 9.27
C ILE A 204 3.15 -3.57 10.73
N LYS A 205 3.33 -4.50 11.68
CA LYS A 205 3.24 -4.22 13.13
C LYS A 205 4.23 -3.14 13.59
N ALA A 206 5.47 -3.18 13.09
CA ALA A 206 6.51 -2.21 13.43
C ALA A 206 6.11 -0.77 13.11
N VAL A 207 5.41 -0.57 11.98
CA VAL A 207 4.92 0.75 11.54
C VAL A 207 3.86 1.27 12.49
N ARG A 208 2.91 0.41 12.88
CA ARG A 208 1.87 0.74 13.86
C ARG A 208 2.48 1.09 15.22
N GLU A 209 3.43 0.30 15.70
CA GLU A 209 4.13 0.55 16.96
C GLU A 209 4.82 1.92 16.99
N ILE A 210 5.58 2.25 15.93
CA ILE A 210 6.24 3.55 15.80
C ILE A 210 5.21 4.68 15.86
N ARG A 211 4.14 4.57 15.08
CA ARG A 211 3.07 5.57 15.03
C ARG A 211 2.42 5.79 16.39
N ASP A 212 2.08 4.72 17.09
CA ASP A 212 1.41 4.78 18.40
C ASP A 212 2.30 5.44 19.46
N ILE A 213 3.63 5.20 19.41
CA ILE A 213 4.59 5.86 20.30
C ILE A 213 4.66 7.37 20.03
N ILE A 214 4.74 7.78 18.76
CA ILE A 214 4.77 9.20 18.38
C ILE A 214 3.51 9.90 18.85
N ILE A 215 2.33 9.28 18.62
CA ILE A 215 1.04 9.81 19.06
C ILE A 215 1.01 9.94 20.59
N LYS A 216 1.44 8.90 21.31
CA LYS A 216 1.44 8.91 22.78
C LYS A 216 2.38 9.97 23.37
N ARG A 217 3.51 10.29 22.73
CA ARG A 217 4.41 11.36 23.18
C ARG A 217 3.88 12.76 22.89
N GLY A 218 2.92 12.91 21.97
CA GLY A 218 2.31 14.21 21.66
C GLY A 218 3.28 15.24 21.05
N ILE A 219 4.38 14.77 20.46
CA ILE A 219 5.41 15.63 19.83
C ILE A 219 5.02 16.09 18.41
N HIS A 220 3.84 15.72 17.94
CA HIS A 220 3.30 16.09 16.64
C HIS A 220 2.17 17.12 16.82
N ASN A 221 1.98 18.03 15.87
CA ASN A 221 0.95 19.06 15.87
C ASN A 221 -0.47 18.54 15.54
N GLY A 222 -0.70 17.23 15.71
CA GLY A 222 -1.95 16.57 15.30
C GLY A 222 -2.05 16.19 13.82
N SER A 223 -1.13 16.62 12.95
CA SER A 223 -1.15 16.27 11.52
C SER A 223 -0.49 14.92 11.23
N GLN A 224 -1.03 14.23 10.22
CA GLN A 224 -0.47 12.97 9.73
C GLN A 224 0.92 13.17 9.10
N GLU A 225 1.13 14.26 8.37
CA GLU A 225 2.42 14.60 7.75
C GLU A 225 3.54 14.70 8.79
N GLU A 226 3.26 15.33 9.93
CA GLU A 226 4.26 15.44 10.99
C GLU A 226 4.54 14.08 11.65
N ILE A 227 3.50 13.29 11.94
CA ILE A 227 3.68 11.93 12.47
C ILE A 227 4.61 11.14 11.54
N ILE A 228 4.33 11.14 10.23
CA ILE A 228 5.13 10.45 9.21
C ILE A 228 6.59 10.93 9.23
N SER A 229 6.81 12.24 9.36
CA SER A 229 8.16 12.80 9.40
C SER A 229 8.99 12.27 10.57
N TRP A 230 8.35 11.99 11.72
CA TRP A 230 9.02 11.43 12.90
C TRP A 230 9.23 9.90 12.81
N MET A 231 8.52 9.18 11.94
CA MET A 231 8.54 7.71 11.91
C MET A 231 9.94 7.14 11.68
N SER A 232 10.71 7.73 10.76
CA SER A 232 12.06 7.28 10.45
C SER A 232 13.00 7.38 11.65
N ALA A 233 12.97 8.52 12.36
CA ALA A 233 13.81 8.76 13.54
C ALA A 233 13.45 7.80 14.69
N TYR A 234 12.17 7.63 14.98
CA TYR A 234 11.71 6.72 16.04
C TYR A 234 11.97 5.26 15.69
N GLY A 235 11.71 4.85 14.46
CA GLY A 235 11.99 3.49 14.01
C GLY A 235 13.47 3.12 14.16
N GLU A 236 14.36 4.07 13.83
CA GLU A 236 15.80 3.90 13.92
C GLU A 236 16.32 3.91 15.37
N LEU A 237 16.01 4.97 16.12
CA LEU A 237 16.52 5.20 17.48
C LEU A 237 15.84 4.33 18.54
N MET A 238 14.61 3.87 18.32
CA MET A 238 14.00 2.88 19.22
C MET A 238 14.36 1.45 18.85
N ASN A 239 15.12 1.26 17.78
CA ASN A 239 15.53 -0.04 17.26
C ASN A 239 14.32 -0.96 16.97
N ILE A 240 13.19 -0.36 16.56
CA ILE A 240 12.00 -1.07 16.10
C ILE A 240 12.24 -1.59 14.67
N LEU A 241 12.95 -0.79 13.87
CA LEU A 241 13.47 -1.13 12.54
C LEU A 241 14.90 -1.67 12.65
N ASP A 242 15.04 -2.82 13.30
CA ASP A 242 16.32 -3.41 13.69
C ASP A 242 17.07 -4.13 12.55
N ILE A 243 16.41 -4.36 11.42
CA ILE A 243 17.03 -4.95 10.23
C ILE A 243 17.73 -3.83 9.45
N LYS A 244 19.03 -3.69 9.69
CA LYS A 244 19.88 -2.67 9.06
C LYS A 244 20.51 -3.21 7.78
N LYS A 245 20.64 -2.32 6.80
CA LYS A 245 21.39 -2.53 5.55
C LYS A 245 22.45 -1.43 5.48
N GLU A 246 23.64 -1.78 4.98
CA GLU A 246 24.69 -0.81 4.73
C GLU A 246 24.27 0.15 3.61
N LEU A 247 24.54 1.44 3.81
CA LEU A 247 24.39 2.44 2.76
C LEU A 247 25.56 2.29 1.77
N SER A 248 25.28 2.50 0.49
CA SER A 248 26.33 2.68 -0.51
C SER A 248 27.13 3.96 -0.24
N ARG A 249 28.31 4.08 -0.87
CA ARG A 249 29.15 5.28 -0.72
C ARG A 249 28.43 6.52 -1.24
N GLU A 250 27.70 6.38 -2.34
CA GLU A 250 26.90 7.44 -2.93
C GLU A 250 25.79 7.90 -1.97
N GLU A 251 25.07 6.96 -1.35
CA GLU A 251 24.02 7.26 -0.37
C GLU A 251 24.57 7.95 0.88
N GLU A 252 25.74 7.52 1.37
CA GLU A 252 26.39 8.20 2.50
C GLU A 252 26.79 9.63 2.15
N ILE A 253 27.40 9.84 0.99
CA ILE A 253 27.81 11.18 0.53
C ILE A 253 26.59 12.09 0.44
N GLU A 254 25.48 11.59 -0.12
CA GLU A 254 24.25 12.36 -0.24
C GLU A 254 23.60 12.62 1.13
N LEU A 255 23.61 11.64 2.04
CA LEU A 255 23.14 11.81 3.41
C LEU A 255 23.92 12.91 4.14
N ARG A 256 25.25 12.96 4.01
CA ARG A 256 26.09 14.00 4.62
C ARG A 256 25.81 15.40 4.06
N LYS A 257 25.58 15.51 2.75
CA LYS A 257 25.13 16.78 2.12
C LYS A 257 23.76 17.20 2.65
N ASN A 258 22.82 16.26 2.73
CA ASN A 258 21.48 16.53 3.25
C ASN A 258 21.53 16.99 4.73
N ILE A 259 22.33 16.34 5.57
CA ILE A 259 22.57 16.75 6.96
C ILE A 259 23.05 18.19 7.01
N SER A 260 24.03 18.57 6.20
CA SER A 260 24.57 19.94 6.18
C SER A 260 23.51 20.99 5.84
N ARG A 261 22.63 20.67 4.87
CA ARG A 261 21.48 21.51 4.50
C ARG A 261 20.47 21.62 5.64
N LEU A 262 20.09 20.49 6.23
CA LEU A 262 19.13 20.42 7.32
C LEU A 262 19.65 21.13 8.59
N GLU A 263 20.95 21.07 8.88
CA GLU A 263 21.56 21.83 9.97
C GLU A 263 21.42 23.35 9.77
N ALA A 264 21.60 23.83 8.54
CA ALA A 264 21.42 25.24 8.21
C ALA A 264 19.95 25.67 8.37
N ASP A 265 19.00 24.83 7.98
CA ASP A 265 17.58 25.10 8.15
C ASP A 265 17.13 25.02 9.62
N TYR A 266 17.65 24.07 10.40
CA TYR A 266 17.34 23.91 11.82
C TYR A 266 17.75 25.12 12.68
N ARG A 267 18.80 25.84 12.26
CA ARG A 267 19.22 27.12 12.90
C ARG A 267 18.18 28.23 12.71
N LYS A 268 17.36 28.18 11.66
CA LYS A 268 16.30 29.17 11.39
C LYS A 268 15.08 28.82 12.25
N PHE A 269 14.76 29.67 13.23
CA PHE A 269 13.67 29.44 14.19
C PHE A 269 12.34 29.00 13.54
N LYS A 270 11.95 29.64 12.42
CA LYS A 270 10.71 29.33 11.70
C LYS A 270 10.66 27.94 11.03
N LEU A 271 11.81 27.33 10.77
CA LEU A 271 11.90 26.01 10.12
C LEU A 271 12.23 24.89 11.10
N ARG A 272 12.70 25.24 12.30
CA ARG A 272 13.23 24.30 13.29
C ARG A 272 12.34 23.08 13.50
N ASP A 273 11.06 23.29 13.83
CA ASP A 273 10.14 22.20 14.18
C ASP A 273 9.90 21.25 13.00
N LYS A 274 9.78 21.79 11.78
CA LYS A 274 9.61 20.98 10.55
C LYS A 274 10.89 20.24 10.16
N THR A 275 12.05 20.83 10.46
CA THR A 275 13.36 20.28 10.10
C THR A 275 13.85 19.24 11.12
N ALA A 276 13.48 19.39 12.40
CA ALA A 276 13.85 18.51 13.51
C ALA A 276 13.72 17.01 13.19
N PRO A 277 12.54 16.49 12.78
CA PRO A 277 12.38 15.06 12.50
C PRO A 277 13.32 14.55 11.40
N LYS A 278 13.45 15.32 10.32
CA LYS A 278 14.27 14.97 9.16
C LYS A 278 15.76 14.94 9.52
N LEU A 279 16.20 15.94 10.29
CA LEU A 279 17.58 16.04 10.76
C LEU A 279 17.93 14.92 11.75
N LEU A 280 17.05 14.65 12.71
CA LEU A 280 17.23 13.58 13.67
C LEU A 280 17.29 12.21 12.99
N SER A 281 16.38 11.95 12.05
CA SER A 281 16.42 10.75 11.20
C SER A 281 17.77 10.64 10.48
N SER A 282 18.21 11.70 9.81
CA SER A 282 19.47 11.70 9.06
C SER A 282 20.69 11.39 9.93
N TYR A 283 20.75 11.97 11.14
CA TYR A 283 21.79 11.64 12.11
C TYR A 283 21.73 10.18 12.56
N ALA A 284 20.53 9.65 12.82
CA ALA A 284 20.34 8.27 13.25
C ALA A 284 20.82 7.27 12.18
N PHE A 285 20.46 7.51 10.91
CA PHE A 285 20.92 6.68 9.79
C PHE A 285 22.43 6.74 9.58
N LEU A 286 23.03 7.94 9.65
CA LEU A 286 24.49 8.07 9.53
C LEU A 286 25.20 7.36 10.69
N THR A 287 24.70 7.52 11.91
CA THR A 287 25.24 6.86 13.10
C THR A 287 25.18 5.34 12.95
N ALA A 288 24.03 4.81 12.50
CA ALA A 288 23.88 3.37 12.23
C ALA A 288 24.90 2.87 11.18
N CYS A 289 25.10 3.63 10.10
CA CYS A 289 26.09 3.32 9.07
C CYS A 289 27.53 3.27 9.63
N LEU A 290 27.92 4.25 10.46
CA LEU A 290 29.25 4.30 11.09
C LEU A 290 29.46 3.12 12.07
N ILE A 291 28.44 2.79 12.87
CA ILE A 291 28.50 1.66 13.80
C ILE A 291 28.70 0.33 13.06
N MET A 292 27.99 0.12 11.95
CA MET A 292 28.08 -1.12 11.15
C MET A 292 29.46 -1.36 10.54
N ARG A 293 30.25 -0.31 10.27
CA ARG A 293 31.61 -0.45 9.73
C ARG A 293 32.62 -1.02 10.74
N HIS A 294 32.29 -1.02 12.03
CA HIS A 294 33.17 -1.49 13.10
C HIS A 294 34.57 -0.85 13.10
N ASN A 295 34.65 0.44 12.73
CA ASN A 295 35.91 1.17 12.65
C ASN A 295 36.10 2.11 13.85
N SER A 296 37.25 1.99 14.53
CA SER A 296 37.55 2.82 15.71
C SER A 296 37.71 4.30 15.41
N SER A 297 38.06 4.67 14.16
CA SER A 297 38.18 6.10 13.77
C SER A 297 36.84 6.84 13.77
N ASP A 298 35.73 6.11 13.67
CA ASP A 298 34.39 6.70 13.52
C ASP A 298 33.78 7.04 14.90
N ARG A 299 34.43 6.63 16.00
CA ARG A 299 33.93 6.81 17.36
C ARG A 299 33.73 8.28 17.74
N GLU A 300 34.68 9.14 17.39
CA GLU A 300 34.58 10.58 17.68
C GLU A 300 33.39 11.20 16.93
N GLU A 301 33.19 10.81 15.67
CA GLU A 301 32.05 11.28 14.88
C GLU A 301 30.72 10.81 15.46
N ILE A 302 30.62 9.54 15.87
CA ILE A 302 29.44 8.98 16.52
C ILE A 302 29.10 9.75 17.80
N GLU A 303 30.09 10.08 18.63
CA GLU A 303 29.89 10.86 19.85
C GLU A 303 29.39 12.29 19.56
N ILE A 304 29.91 12.93 18.49
CA ILE A 304 29.43 14.23 18.04
C ILE A 304 27.97 14.15 17.56
N LEU A 305 27.64 13.14 16.75
CA LEU A 305 26.27 12.92 16.26
C LEU A 305 25.31 12.65 17.42
N ALA A 306 25.70 11.86 18.42
CA ALA A 306 24.90 11.62 19.61
C ALA A 306 24.58 12.94 20.35
N ARG A 307 25.55 13.82 20.57
CA ARG A 307 25.30 15.14 21.19
C ARG A 307 24.35 16.00 20.35
N LYS A 308 24.48 15.97 19.02
CA LYS A 308 23.59 16.69 18.10
C LYS A 308 22.16 16.14 18.15
N MET A 309 21.99 14.82 18.23
CA MET A 309 20.68 14.18 18.39
C MET A 309 20.04 14.53 19.74
N ALA A 310 20.82 14.55 20.83
CA ALA A 310 20.35 14.92 22.16
C ALA A 310 19.80 16.36 22.20
N ALA A 311 20.41 17.26 21.43
CA ALA A 311 19.95 18.65 21.31
C ALA A 311 18.61 18.79 20.55
N ILE A 312 18.14 17.73 19.89
CA ILE A 312 16.82 17.69 19.23
C ILE A 312 15.81 16.96 20.13
N ASP A 313 16.14 15.74 20.59
CA ASP A 313 15.28 14.94 21.47
C ASP A 313 16.15 14.05 22.38
N GLU A 314 16.46 14.56 23.57
CA GLU A 314 17.33 13.88 24.54
C GLU A 314 16.72 12.57 25.04
N ASP A 315 15.42 12.55 25.31
CA ASP A 315 14.72 11.37 25.83
C ASP A 315 14.75 10.21 24.84
N LEU A 316 14.54 10.50 23.54
CA LEU A 316 14.60 9.49 22.49
C LEU A 316 16.02 8.91 22.35
N LEU A 317 17.04 9.75 22.43
CA LEU A 317 18.43 9.29 22.36
C LEU A 317 18.79 8.43 23.58
N ARG A 318 18.39 8.84 24.79
CA ARG A 318 18.63 8.05 26.02
C ARG A 318 18.03 6.65 25.88
N TYR A 319 16.85 6.52 25.26
CA TYR A 319 16.28 5.22 24.96
C TYR A 319 17.16 4.38 24.01
N TYR A 320 17.68 5.00 22.94
CA TYR A 320 18.57 4.34 21.98
C TYR A 320 19.85 3.79 22.66
N ILE A 321 20.53 4.62 23.44
CA ILE A 321 21.77 4.25 24.15
C ILE A 321 21.51 3.09 25.11
N ASN A 322 20.46 3.18 25.94
CA ASN A 322 20.07 2.13 26.89
C ASN A 322 19.74 0.78 26.22
N LYS A 323 19.30 0.80 24.95
CA LYS A 323 19.03 -0.41 24.16
C LYS A 323 20.29 -1.00 23.55
N LEU A 324 21.26 -0.17 23.16
CA LEU A 324 22.56 -0.62 22.65
C LEU A 324 23.39 -1.31 23.72
N GLU A 325 23.39 -0.80 24.95
CA GLU A 325 24.14 -1.39 26.08
C GLU A 325 23.59 -2.74 26.58
N LYS A 326 22.38 -3.12 26.16
CA LYS A 326 21.72 -4.39 26.53
C LYS A 326 21.88 -5.50 25.47
N ARG A 327 22.62 -5.26 24.40
CA ARG A 327 23.02 -6.25 23.38
C ARG A 327 24.50 -6.53 23.54
#